data_AF-A0AAV0WSV9-F1
#
_entry.id   AF-A0AAV0WSV9-F1
#
_cell.length_a   1.000
_cell.length_b   1.000
_cell.length_c   1.000
_cell.angle_alpha   90.00
_cell.angle_beta   90.00
_cell.angle_gamma   90.00
#
_symmetry.space_group_name_H-M   'P 1'
#
loop_
_entity.id
_entity.type
_entity.pdbx_description
1 polymer ?
#
loop_
_entity_poly.entity_id
_entity_poly.type
_entity_poly.pdbx_seq_one_letter_code
_entity_poly.pdbx_strand_id
1 'polypeptide(L)'
;MRASTILMVYRSRLSDITKFEKNNNNVSINVYGLDKKFQVPRKYPTYEVYPLRVVDEEKKEHFDLLLVTDGDNSHYVYISNFSRLIRAQKTIHNGSVIFCKRCFTSFDNQNFKFKLSGQEALDQHKLICGAHKPILPEMPKEGDCVEFRAWKKTVRYPFVIYADFESLLVKTEEKRGDSTTIIQRHEAMSYGFLVKASDDVPAELLAEYEIPAGPVIYRDSEDRTDVANILWRR
;
A
#
# COMPACT_ATOMS: atom_id res chain seq x y z
N MET A 1 -33.37 11.71 -17.80
CA MET A 1 -33.32 10.56 -18.72
C MET A 1 -32.69 9.40 -17.96
N ARG A 2 -33.49 8.37 -17.67
CA ARG A 2 -33.10 7.26 -16.80
C ARG A 2 -32.14 6.36 -17.57
N ALA A 3 -30.96 6.12 -16.99
CA ALA A 3 -30.02 5.10 -17.45
C ALA A 3 -30.70 3.74 -17.31
N SER A 4 -31.26 3.24 -18.42
CA SER A 4 -31.81 1.90 -18.49
C SER A 4 -30.68 0.91 -18.26
N THR A 5 -30.89 0.03 -17.28
CA THR A 5 -30.13 -1.19 -17.03
C THR A 5 -29.90 -1.92 -18.35
N ILE A 6 -28.69 -1.82 -18.91
CA ILE A 6 -28.28 -2.67 -20.02
C ILE A 6 -27.98 -4.03 -19.39
N LEU A 7 -29.01 -4.88 -19.32
CA LEU A 7 -28.81 -6.32 -19.18
C LEU A 7 -28.18 -6.76 -20.51
N MET A 8 -26.84 -6.84 -20.59
CA MET A 8 -26.17 -7.53 -21.69
C MET A 8 -26.41 -9.04 -21.51
N VAL A 9 -27.61 -9.50 -21.82
CA VAL A 9 -27.93 -10.93 -22.00
C VAL A 9 -27.46 -11.30 -23.41
N TYR A 10 -26.16 -11.36 -23.62
CA TYR A 10 -25.60 -11.98 -24.81
C TYR A 10 -24.33 -12.71 -24.42
N ARG A 11 -24.15 -13.88 -25.04
CA ARG A 11 -23.05 -14.85 -24.87
C ARG A 11 -21.73 -14.29 -25.41
N SER A 12 -21.42 -13.03 -25.12
CA SER A 12 -20.32 -12.27 -25.68
C SER A 12 -19.01 -12.74 -25.08
N ARG A 13 -18.06 -13.14 -25.94
CA ARG A 13 -16.74 -13.56 -25.47
C ARG A 13 -15.95 -12.32 -25.04
N LEU A 14 -14.96 -12.50 -24.17
CA LEU A 14 -14.03 -11.41 -23.80
C LEU A 14 -13.41 -10.71 -25.02
N SER A 15 -13.23 -11.44 -26.13
CA SER A 15 -12.75 -10.90 -27.41
C SER A 15 -13.70 -9.89 -28.07
N ASP A 16 -15.01 -9.99 -27.81
CA ASP A 16 -16.00 -9.11 -28.43
C ASP A 16 -16.03 -7.73 -27.76
N ILE A 17 -15.59 -7.63 -26.50
CA ILE A 17 -15.41 -6.37 -25.79
C ILE A 17 -14.40 -5.48 -26.51
N THR A 18 -13.29 -6.06 -27.00
CA THR A 18 -12.30 -5.32 -27.78
C THR A 18 -12.88 -4.78 -29.09
N LYS A 19 -13.78 -5.54 -29.73
CA LYS A 19 -14.48 -5.07 -30.94
C LYS A 19 -15.45 -3.93 -30.61
N PHE A 20 -16.18 -4.06 -29.51
CA PHE A 20 -17.11 -3.04 -29.04
C PHE A 20 -16.42 -1.70 -28.73
N GLU A 21 -15.30 -1.73 -28.01
CA GLU A 21 -14.53 -0.51 -27.70
C GLU A 21 -13.92 0.12 -28.95
N LYS A 22 -13.49 -0.69 -29.93
CA LYS A 22 -13.02 -0.19 -31.23
C LYS A 22 -14.10 0.54 -32.02
N ASN A 23 -15.36 0.11 -31.88
CA ASN A 23 -16.50 0.77 -32.52
C ASN A 23 -17.01 1.98 -31.72
N ASN A 24 -16.62 2.10 -30.44
CA ASN A 24 -17.06 3.15 -29.53
C ASN A 24 -15.85 3.82 -28.88
N ASN A 25 -15.22 4.76 -29.61
CA ASN A 25 -13.92 5.32 -29.23
C ASN A 25 -13.88 5.99 -27.85
N ASN A 26 -15.01 6.43 -27.30
CA ASN A 26 -15.11 7.07 -25.98
C ASN A 26 -15.39 6.09 -24.83
N VAL A 27 -15.55 4.80 -25.14
CA VAL A 27 -15.91 3.76 -24.17
C VAL A 27 -14.71 2.90 -23.78
N SER A 28 -14.63 2.55 -22.51
CA SER A 28 -13.67 1.60 -21.96
C SER A 28 -14.34 0.66 -20.96
N ILE A 29 -13.91 -0.61 -20.94
CA ILE A 29 -14.55 -1.65 -20.15
C ILE A 29 -13.50 -2.46 -19.38
N ASN A 30 -13.68 -2.52 -18.07
CA ASN A 30 -12.99 -3.50 -17.22
C ASN A 30 -13.87 -4.73 -17.04
N VAL A 31 -13.24 -5.90 -16.93
CA VAL A 31 -13.90 -7.16 -16.63
C VAL A 31 -13.21 -7.83 -15.47
N TYR A 32 -14.00 -8.28 -14.50
CA TYR A 32 -13.56 -9.02 -13.34
C TYR A 32 -14.22 -10.40 -13.31
N GLY A 33 -13.50 -11.40 -12.81
CA GLY A 33 -14.02 -12.75 -12.59
C GLY A 33 -14.40 -12.99 -11.14
N LEU A 34 -15.10 -14.08 -10.89
CA LEU A 34 -15.39 -14.60 -9.55
C LEU A 34 -14.82 -16.00 -9.41
N ASP A 35 -13.99 -16.21 -8.39
CA ASP A 35 -13.54 -17.52 -7.97
C ASP A 35 -14.27 -17.95 -6.70
N LYS A 36 -14.80 -19.17 -6.74
CA LYS A 36 -15.47 -19.77 -5.58
C LYS A 36 -14.42 -20.39 -4.67
N LYS A 37 -14.27 -19.83 -3.47
CA LYS A 37 -13.40 -20.37 -2.42
C LYS A 37 -14.22 -21.11 -1.37
N PHE A 38 -13.82 -22.33 -1.08
CA PHE A 38 -14.28 -23.06 0.10
C PHE A 38 -13.25 -22.87 1.22
N GLN A 39 -13.64 -22.15 2.27
CA GLN A 39 -12.82 -21.99 3.46
C GLN A 39 -13.55 -22.68 4.62
N VAL A 40 -13.00 -23.79 5.12
CA VAL A 40 -13.41 -24.37 6.40
C VAL A 40 -12.90 -23.40 7.48
N PRO A 41 -13.73 -22.88 8.41
CA PRO A 41 -14.97 -23.43 8.97
C PRO A 41 -16.27 -22.78 8.47
N ARG A 42 -16.24 -21.97 7.40
CA ARG A 42 -17.44 -21.27 6.93
C ARG A 42 -18.41 -22.26 6.28
N LYS A 43 -19.67 -22.26 6.76
CA LYS A 43 -20.77 -23.13 6.27
C LYS A 43 -21.13 -22.87 4.79
N TYR A 44 -20.78 -21.70 4.25
CA TYR A 44 -21.10 -21.29 2.89
C TYR A 44 -19.83 -20.89 2.12
N PRO A 45 -19.76 -21.18 0.80
CA PRO A 45 -18.64 -20.77 -0.03
C PRO A 45 -18.54 -19.25 -0.08
N THR A 46 -17.32 -18.74 -0.10
CA THR A 46 -17.03 -17.32 -0.36
C THR A 46 -16.67 -17.16 -1.83
N TYR A 47 -16.90 -15.96 -2.37
CA TYR A 47 -16.47 -15.61 -3.71
C TYR A 47 -15.41 -14.52 -3.62
N GLU A 48 -14.31 -14.71 -4.33
CA GLU A 48 -13.28 -13.69 -4.47
C GLU A 48 -13.27 -13.16 -5.89
N VAL A 49 -13.28 -11.84 -6.01
CA VAL A 49 -13.17 -11.15 -7.28
C VAL A 49 -11.71 -11.09 -7.67
N TYR A 50 -11.42 -11.18 -8.97
CA TYR A 50 -10.09 -10.96 -9.54
C TYR A 50 -10.18 -10.24 -10.90
N PRO A 51 -9.15 -9.47 -11.30
CA PRO A 51 -9.13 -8.82 -12.60
C PRO A 51 -8.95 -9.83 -13.73
N LEU A 52 -9.88 -9.88 -14.68
CA LEU A 52 -9.72 -10.63 -15.94
C LEU A 52 -9.14 -9.75 -17.05
N ARG A 53 -9.60 -8.51 -17.11
CA ARG A 53 -9.17 -7.50 -18.08
C ARG A 53 -9.35 -6.13 -17.44
N VAL A 54 -8.29 -5.35 -17.37
CA VAL A 54 -8.34 -3.98 -16.87
C VAL A 54 -7.65 -3.09 -17.90
N VAL A 55 -8.30 -2.01 -18.30
CA VAL A 55 -7.71 -1.04 -19.23
C VAL A 55 -6.61 -0.23 -18.55
N ASP A 56 -5.66 0.27 -19.34
CA ASP A 56 -4.60 1.14 -18.83
C ASP A 56 -5.14 2.53 -18.50
N GLU A 57 -6.01 3.05 -19.37
CA GLU A 57 -6.63 4.36 -19.23
C GLU A 57 -8.15 4.25 -19.33
N GLU A 58 -8.84 4.75 -18.30
CA GLU A 58 -10.30 4.85 -18.31
C GLU A 58 -10.73 6.04 -19.17
N LYS A 59 -11.61 5.77 -20.14
CA LYS A 59 -12.22 6.81 -20.97
C LYS A 59 -13.43 7.42 -20.27
N LYS A 60 -13.98 8.50 -20.86
CA LYS A 60 -15.12 9.24 -20.29
C LYS A 60 -16.32 8.34 -19.97
N GLU A 61 -16.61 7.36 -20.83
CA GLU A 61 -17.63 6.36 -20.58
C GLU A 61 -16.95 5.05 -20.18
N HIS A 62 -16.82 4.84 -18.88
CA HIS A 62 -16.16 3.66 -18.33
C HIS A 62 -17.17 2.73 -17.63
N PHE A 63 -17.05 1.43 -17.90
CA PHE A 63 -17.90 0.41 -17.28
C PHE A 63 -17.04 -0.68 -16.64
N ASP A 64 -17.35 -1.01 -15.39
CA ASP A 64 -16.81 -2.17 -14.70
C ASP A 64 -17.85 -3.31 -14.77
N LEU A 65 -17.46 -4.45 -15.33
CA LEU A 65 -18.30 -5.64 -15.50
C LEU A 65 -17.77 -6.81 -14.70
N LEU A 66 -18.68 -7.60 -14.12
CA LEU A 66 -18.39 -8.86 -13.45
C LEU A 66 -18.86 -10.02 -14.34
N LEU A 67 -17.95 -10.91 -14.71
CA LEU A 67 -18.26 -12.13 -15.44
C LEU A 67 -18.65 -13.23 -14.44
N VAL A 68 -19.91 -13.62 -14.45
CA VAL A 68 -20.44 -14.70 -13.63
C VAL A 68 -20.64 -15.92 -14.51
N THR A 69 -20.10 -17.07 -14.09
CA THR A 69 -20.21 -18.35 -14.80
C THR A 69 -20.99 -19.36 -13.97
N ASP A 70 -21.93 -20.04 -14.60
CA ASP A 70 -22.71 -21.14 -14.04
C ASP A 70 -22.80 -22.28 -15.07
N GLY A 71 -21.95 -23.30 -14.90
CA GLY A 71 -21.74 -24.34 -15.90
C GLY A 71 -21.26 -23.75 -17.24
N ASP A 72 -22.00 -24.04 -18.31
CA ASP A 72 -21.71 -23.58 -19.68
C ASP A 72 -22.27 -22.18 -19.99
N ASN A 73 -22.92 -21.53 -19.02
CA ASN A 73 -23.53 -20.23 -19.19
C ASN A 73 -22.72 -19.16 -18.46
N SER A 74 -22.36 -18.11 -19.20
CA SER A 74 -21.64 -16.95 -18.68
C SER A 74 -22.43 -15.68 -18.97
N HIS A 75 -22.58 -14.80 -17.98
CA HIS A 75 -23.22 -13.50 -18.16
C HIS A 75 -22.42 -12.38 -17.50
N TYR A 76 -22.50 -11.18 -18.09
CA TYR A 76 -21.89 -9.98 -17.51
C TYR A 76 -22.90 -9.26 -16.63
N VAL A 77 -22.44 -8.85 -15.45
CA VAL A 77 -23.19 -8.05 -14.50
C VAL A 77 -22.50 -6.70 -14.33
N TYR A 78 -23.26 -5.62 -14.37
CA TYR A 78 -22.70 -4.29 -14.16
C TYR A 78 -22.31 -4.07 -12.69
N ILE A 79 -21.08 -3.63 -12.44
CA ILE A 79 -20.58 -3.27 -11.11
C ILE A 79 -20.87 -1.78 -10.87
N SER A 80 -21.92 -1.50 -10.10
CA SER A 80 -22.32 -0.12 -9.78
C SER A 80 -21.39 0.57 -8.78
N ASN A 81 -20.72 -0.19 -7.91
CA ASN A 81 -19.77 0.34 -6.94
C ASN A 81 -18.63 -0.65 -6.72
N PHE A 82 -17.50 -0.38 -7.38
CA PHE A 82 -16.32 -1.23 -7.33
C PHE A 82 -15.73 -1.35 -5.92
N SER A 83 -15.57 -0.22 -5.20
CA SER A 83 -15.00 -0.23 -3.85
C SER A 83 -15.82 -1.08 -2.88
N ARG A 84 -17.15 -1.04 -2.97
CA ARG A 84 -18.03 -1.87 -2.12
C ARG A 84 -17.87 -3.35 -2.40
N LEU A 85 -17.72 -3.74 -3.66
CA LEU A 85 -17.52 -5.13 -4.07
C LEU A 85 -16.20 -5.68 -3.52
N ILE A 86 -15.09 -4.98 -3.75
CA ILE A 86 -13.74 -5.44 -3.35
C ILE A 86 -13.50 -5.33 -1.84
N ARG A 87 -14.18 -4.42 -1.15
CA ARG A 87 -14.00 -4.28 0.29
C ARG A 87 -14.41 -5.53 1.06
N ALA A 88 -15.48 -6.21 0.64
CA ALA A 88 -15.98 -7.42 1.28
C ALA A 88 -14.95 -8.56 1.34
N GLN A 89 -13.98 -8.58 0.41
CA GLN A 89 -12.88 -9.56 0.38
C GLN A 89 -11.60 -9.07 1.08
N LYS A 90 -11.49 -7.80 1.47
CA LYS A 90 -10.25 -7.22 2.04
C LYS A 90 -10.36 -6.79 3.50
N THR A 91 -11.47 -6.20 3.93
CA THR A 91 -11.56 -5.62 5.28
C THR A 91 -12.98 -5.59 5.84
N ILE A 92 -13.07 -5.75 7.16
CA ILE A 92 -14.30 -5.58 7.96
C ILE A 92 -14.47 -4.09 8.38
N HIS A 93 -13.38 -3.32 8.28
CA HIS A 93 -13.24 -1.85 8.32
C HIS A 93 -14.38 -1.04 7.72
N ASN A 94 -15.20 -0.32 8.50
CA ASN A 94 -16.31 0.46 7.95
C ASN A 94 -15.96 1.84 7.34
N GLY A 95 -14.68 2.18 7.21
CA GLY A 95 -14.20 3.43 6.60
C GLY A 95 -14.41 3.50 5.08
N SER A 96 -14.36 4.73 4.53
CA SER A 96 -14.31 4.99 3.08
C SER A 96 -12.89 4.72 2.57
N VAL A 97 -12.78 3.87 1.56
CA VAL A 97 -11.50 3.43 1.00
C VAL A 97 -11.60 3.35 -0.52
N ILE A 98 -10.55 3.81 -1.19
CA ILE A 98 -10.42 3.79 -2.65
C ILE A 98 -9.50 2.62 -3.02
N PHE A 99 -9.86 1.85 -4.05
CA PHE A 99 -9.08 0.70 -4.48
C PHE A 99 -8.46 0.92 -5.85
N CYS A 100 -7.22 0.47 -6.04
CA CYS A 100 -6.68 0.30 -7.37
C CYS A 100 -7.41 -0.85 -8.07
N LYS A 101 -8.00 -0.58 -9.24
CA LYS A 101 -8.73 -1.58 -10.05
C LYS A 101 -7.86 -2.71 -10.62
N ARG A 102 -6.53 -2.51 -10.69
CA ARG A 102 -5.58 -3.51 -11.23
C ARG A 102 -5.07 -4.49 -10.18
N CYS A 103 -4.78 -4.02 -8.97
CA CYS A 103 -4.13 -4.82 -7.92
C CYS A 103 -4.91 -4.92 -6.59
N PHE A 104 -6.02 -4.21 -6.48
CA PHE A 104 -6.88 -4.13 -5.30
C PHE A 104 -6.17 -3.64 -4.03
N THR A 105 -5.02 -2.97 -4.18
CA THR A 105 -4.42 -2.17 -3.10
C THR A 105 -5.36 -1.04 -2.72
N SER A 106 -5.49 -0.81 -1.41
CA SER A 106 -6.47 0.08 -0.83
C SER A 106 -5.81 1.34 -0.26
N PHE A 107 -6.44 2.49 -0.48
CA PHE A 107 -6.00 3.80 -0.02
C PHE A 107 -7.14 4.44 0.77
N ASP A 108 -6.92 4.61 2.07
CA ASP A 108 -7.87 5.31 2.92
C ASP A 108 -7.76 6.83 2.73
N ASN A 109 -8.79 7.55 3.16
CA ASN A 109 -8.82 9.02 3.11
C ASN A 109 -8.29 9.66 4.41
N GLN A 110 -7.48 8.95 5.21
CA GLN A 110 -6.93 9.53 6.43
C GLN A 110 -5.73 10.41 6.08
N ASN A 111 -5.77 11.67 6.49
CA ASN A 111 -4.65 12.58 6.27
C ASN A 111 -3.49 12.23 7.20
N PHE A 112 -2.43 11.65 6.64
CA PHE A 112 -1.19 11.38 7.36
C PHE A 112 -0.15 12.46 7.05
N LYS A 113 0.59 12.92 8.06
CA LYS A 113 1.59 14.00 7.91
C LYS A 113 2.72 13.69 6.90
N PHE A 114 3.03 12.41 6.72
CA PHE A 114 4.18 11.95 5.92
C PHE A 114 3.81 10.91 4.86
N LYS A 115 2.51 10.72 4.58
CA LYS A 115 2.04 9.70 3.64
C LYS A 115 0.84 10.24 2.87
N LEU A 116 0.88 10.10 1.55
CA LEU A 116 -0.24 10.44 0.69
C LEU A 116 -1.45 9.55 1.02
N SER A 117 -2.64 10.12 0.91
CA SER A 117 -3.92 9.45 1.18
C SER A 117 -4.90 9.62 0.03
N GLY A 118 -5.94 8.78 0.02
CA GLY A 118 -7.06 8.86 -0.91
C GLY A 118 -6.64 8.78 -2.38
N GLN A 119 -7.15 9.74 -3.17
CA GLN A 119 -6.96 9.77 -4.62
C GLN A 119 -5.50 10.05 -5.01
N GLU A 120 -4.81 10.94 -4.30
CA GLU A 120 -3.41 11.28 -4.59
C GLU A 120 -2.48 10.08 -4.40
N ALA A 121 -2.73 9.29 -3.34
CA ALA A 121 -2.00 8.05 -3.11
C ALA A 121 -2.26 7.02 -4.21
N LEU A 122 -3.51 6.91 -4.67
CA LEU A 122 -3.86 6.03 -5.77
C LEU A 122 -3.18 6.46 -7.08
N ASP A 123 -3.14 7.76 -7.38
CA ASP A 123 -2.55 8.27 -8.61
C ASP A 123 -1.03 8.02 -8.64
N GLN A 124 -0.33 8.26 -7.52
CA GLN A 124 1.07 7.88 -7.38
C GLN A 124 1.28 6.37 -7.52
N HIS A 125 0.40 5.57 -6.92
CA HIS A 125 0.46 4.12 -7.05
C HIS A 125 0.26 3.65 -8.51
N LYS A 126 -0.63 4.29 -9.28
CA LYS A 126 -0.87 3.94 -10.69
C LYS A 126 0.37 4.12 -11.57
N LEU A 127 1.25 5.08 -11.27
CA LEU A 127 2.50 5.28 -12.00
C LEU A 127 3.41 4.03 -11.94
N ILE A 128 3.40 3.33 -10.81
CA ILE A 128 4.21 2.11 -10.60
C ILE A 128 3.41 0.87 -11.03
N CYS A 129 2.15 0.77 -10.61
CA CYS A 129 1.28 -0.37 -10.86
C CYS A 129 0.93 -0.55 -12.35
N GLY A 130 0.79 0.57 -13.09
CA GLY A 130 0.47 0.59 -14.52
C GLY A 130 1.46 -0.19 -15.38
N ALA A 131 2.74 -0.15 -15.01
CA ALA A 131 3.83 -0.82 -15.75
C ALA A 131 3.77 -2.36 -15.68
N HIS A 132 3.04 -2.91 -14.71
CA HIS A 132 2.94 -4.36 -14.50
C HIS A 132 1.60 -4.90 -15.00
N LYS A 133 1.52 -6.22 -15.23
CA LYS A 133 0.22 -6.85 -15.53
C LYS A 133 -0.71 -6.73 -14.31
N PRO A 134 -2.04 -6.63 -14.51
CA PRO A 134 -2.99 -6.74 -13.41
C PRO A 134 -2.76 -8.04 -12.65
N ILE A 135 -2.68 -7.95 -11.33
CA ILE A 135 -2.42 -9.09 -10.44
C ILE A 135 -3.37 -9.02 -9.25
N LEU A 136 -3.84 -10.15 -8.75
CA LEU A 136 -4.46 -10.21 -7.42
C LEU A 136 -3.38 -10.58 -6.40
N PRO A 137 -3.03 -9.72 -5.43
CA PRO A 137 -2.14 -10.12 -4.34
C PRO A 137 -2.81 -11.23 -3.52
N GLU A 138 -2.26 -12.43 -3.62
CA GLU A 138 -2.64 -13.57 -2.79
C GLU A 138 -1.80 -13.58 -1.52
N MET A 139 -2.46 -13.57 -0.37
CA MET A 139 -1.79 -13.77 0.91
C MET A 139 -1.51 -15.27 1.10
N PRO A 140 -0.39 -15.65 1.74
CA PRO A 140 -0.14 -17.02 2.16
C PRO A 140 -1.32 -17.54 3.00
N LYS A 141 -1.57 -18.85 2.97
CA LYS A 141 -2.60 -19.43 3.84
C LYS A 141 -2.16 -19.30 5.29
N GLU A 142 -3.12 -19.37 6.20
CA GLU A 142 -2.83 -19.38 7.63
C GLU A 142 -1.92 -20.58 7.96
N GLY A 143 -0.75 -20.30 8.54
CA GLY A 143 0.30 -21.29 8.81
C GLY A 143 1.37 -21.44 7.72
N ASP A 144 1.15 -20.90 6.51
CA ASP A 144 2.20 -20.85 5.49
C ASP A 144 3.17 -19.70 5.81
N CYS A 145 4.45 -20.05 6.01
CA CYS A 145 5.52 -19.06 6.16
C CYS A 145 6.36 -19.00 4.89
N VAL A 146 6.58 -17.78 4.39
CA VAL A 146 7.56 -17.53 3.33
C VAL A 146 8.88 -17.19 4.00
N GLU A 147 9.88 -18.06 3.84
CA GLU A 147 11.23 -17.78 4.31
C GLU A 147 12.12 -17.32 3.16
N PHE A 148 12.89 -16.27 3.41
CA PHE A 148 13.93 -15.85 2.48
C PHE A 148 15.14 -16.77 2.67
N ARG A 149 15.45 -17.64 1.69
CA ARG A 149 16.59 -18.57 1.80
C ARG A 149 17.90 -18.00 1.26
N ALA A 150 17.81 -16.98 0.40
CA ALA A 150 18.94 -16.47 -0.35
C ALA A 150 19.65 -15.30 0.36
N TRP A 151 19.83 -15.35 1.68
CA TRP A 151 20.53 -14.32 2.46
C TRP A 151 21.90 -13.97 1.88
N LYS A 152 22.63 -14.95 1.34
CA LYS A 152 23.93 -14.73 0.70
C LYS A 152 23.88 -13.95 -0.62
N LYS A 153 22.68 -13.78 -1.21
CA LYS A 153 22.44 -13.01 -2.44
C LYS A 153 21.87 -11.62 -2.17
N THR A 154 21.68 -11.22 -0.91
CA THR A 154 21.29 -9.85 -0.59
C THR A 154 22.46 -8.93 -0.91
N VAL A 155 22.19 -7.87 -1.65
CA VAL A 155 23.13 -6.77 -1.80
C VAL A 155 23.22 -6.07 -0.44
N ARG A 156 24.44 -5.89 0.09
CA ARG A 156 24.62 -5.06 1.28
C ARG A 156 24.24 -3.63 0.92
N TYR A 157 23.47 -2.96 1.76
CA TYR A 157 23.19 -1.55 1.57
C TYR A 157 24.52 -0.78 1.55
N PRO A 158 24.68 0.19 0.64
CA PRO A 158 25.92 0.96 0.52
C PRO A 158 26.23 1.76 1.80
N PHE A 159 25.19 2.10 2.56
CA PHE A 159 25.31 2.75 3.87
C PHE A 159 24.40 2.07 4.88
N VAL A 160 24.93 1.84 6.09
CA VAL A 160 24.18 1.39 7.25
C VAL A 160 24.45 2.36 8.40
N ILE A 161 23.40 2.89 9.00
CA ILE A 161 23.50 3.81 10.14
C ILE A 161 23.06 3.05 11.38
N TYR A 162 23.98 2.88 12.33
CA TYR A 162 23.68 2.44 13.67
C TYR A 162 23.55 3.69 14.53
N ALA A 163 22.41 3.86 15.21
CA ALA A 163 22.20 5.01 16.08
C ALA A 163 21.49 4.56 17.35
N ASP A 164 21.89 5.17 18.47
CA ASP A 164 21.28 4.96 19.77
C ASP A 164 21.22 6.29 20.53
N PHE A 165 20.25 6.43 21.42
CA PHE A 165 20.11 7.61 22.26
C PHE A 165 19.71 7.24 23.67
N GLU A 166 20.27 7.98 24.63
CA GLU A 166 19.89 7.89 26.03
C GLU A 166 18.90 8.99 26.35
N SER A 167 17.93 8.68 27.20
CA SER A 167 16.91 9.64 27.64
C SER A 167 16.80 9.69 29.15
N LEU A 168 16.61 10.90 29.69
CA LEU A 168 16.18 11.12 31.06
C LEU A 168 14.68 10.87 31.19
N LEU A 169 14.30 10.24 32.30
CA LEU A 169 12.90 10.03 32.66
C LEU A 169 12.43 11.14 33.59
N VAL A 170 11.93 12.23 33.00
CA VAL A 170 11.42 13.37 33.76
C VAL A 170 9.99 13.06 34.22
N LYS A 171 9.77 13.01 35.53
CA LYS A 171 8.43 12.75 36.08
C LYS A 171 7.48 13.89 35.69
N THR A 172 6.28 13.53 35.26
CA THR A 172 5.21 14.47 34.93
C THR A 172 3.87 13.90 35.41
N GLU A 173 2.86 14.75 35.54
CA GLU A 173 1.47 14.35 35.85
C GLU A 173 0.49 14.95 34.84
N GLU A 174 0.94 15.10 33.60
CA GLU A 174 0.12 15.60 32.50
C GLU A 174 -1.03 14.63 32.20
N LYS A 175 -2.27 15.14 32.23
CA LYS A 175 -3.45 14.37 31.82
C LYS A 175 -3.62 14.42 30.31
N ARG A 176 -3.75 13.26 29.68
CA ARG A 176 -4.08 13.11 28.26
C ARG A 176 -5.50 12.55 28.13
N GLY A 177 -6.49 13.44 28.15
CA GLY A 177 -7.91 13.07 28.19
C GLY A 177 -8.38 12.69 29.61
N ASP A 178 -9.55 12.06 29.71
CA ASP A 178 -10.24 11.91 31.00
C ASP A 178 -9.72 10.74 31.87
N SER A 179 -9.09 9.73 31.25
CA SER A 179 -8.69 8.49 31.93
C SER A 179 -7.21 8.14 31.85
N THR A 180 -6.40 8.94 31.14
CA THR A 180 -4.96 8.64 30.95
C THR A 180 -4.10 9.76 31.53
N THR A 181 -3.16 9.39 32.40
CA THR A 181 -2.16 10.30 32.97
C THR A 181 -0.78 9.86 32.52
N ILE A 182 0.01 10.78 31.98
CA ILE A 182 1.41 10.54 31.60
C ILE A 182 2.23 10.67 32.89
N ILE A 183 2.97 9.62 33.23
CA ILE A 183 3.74 9.54 34.50
C ILE A 183 5.17 10.05 34.30
N GLN A 184 5.73 9.84 33.10
CA GLN A 184 7.11 10.21 32.76
C GLN A 184 7.17 10.67 31.31
N ARG A 185 7.99 11.69 31.08
CA ARG A 185 8.38 12.16 29.76
C ARG A 185 9.85 11.77 29.52
N HIS A 186 10.12 11.21 28.36
CA HIS A 186 11.48 10.89 27.93
C HIS A 186 12.08 12.13 27.28
N GLU A 187 13.16 12.64 27.86
CA GLU A 187 13.93 13.76 27.31
C GLU A 187 15.29 13.24 26.85
N ALA A 188 15.60 13.38 25.56
CA ALA A 188 16.86 12.90 25.01
C ALA A 188 18.04 13.66 25.64
N MET A 189 19.03 12.92 26.14
CA MET A 189 20.20 13.45 26.87
C MET A 189 21.49 13.28 26.08
N SER A 190 21.65 12.17 25.38
CA SER A 190 22.84 11.92 24.57
C SER A 190 22.49 11.00 23.42
N TYR A 191 23.25 11.07 22.33
CA TYR A 191 23.09 10.14 21.22
C TYR A 191 24.45 9.77 20.64
N GLY A 192 24.53 8.55 20.13
CA GLY A 192 25.66 8.05 19.39
C GLY A 192 25.20 7.52 18.05
N PHE A 193 25.96 7.78 16.99
CA PHE A 193 25.72 7.13 15.72
C PHE A 193 27.03 6.75 15.01
N LEU A 194 26.95 5.67 14.23
CA LEU A 194 28.02 5.15 13.39
C LEU A 194 27.46 4.93 12.00
N VAL A 195 28.03 5.61 11.02
CA VAL A 195 27.76 5.35 9.61
C VAL A 195 28.81 4.37 9.11
N LYS A 196 28.36 3.17 8.71
CA LYS A 196 29.21 2.18 8.07
C LYS A 196 28.90 2.18 6.57
N ALA A 197 29.84 2.69 5.79
CA ALA A 197 29.83 2.55 4.34
C ALA A 197 30.36 1.17 3.93
N SER A 198 29.87 0.66 2.81
CA SER A 198 30.38 -0.54 2.16
C SER A 198 31.72 -0.26 1.48
N ASP A 199 32.54 -1.30 1.26
CA ASP A 199 33.90 -1.17 0.74
C ASP A 199 33.94 -0.63 -0.71
N ASP A 200 32.83 -0.72 -1.43
CA ASP A 200 32.63 -0.21 -2.79
C ASP A 200 32.27 1.28 -2.85
N VAL A 201 32.07 1.95 -1.71
CA VAL A 201 31.82 3.39 -1.64
C VAL A 201 33.15 4.15 -1.65
N PRO A 202 33.40 5.03 -2.65
CA PRO A 202 34.62 5.83 -2.71
C PRO A 202 34.78 6.74 -1.48
N ALA A 203 36.00 6.81 -0.94
CA ALA A 203 36.30 7.62 0.24
C ALA A 203 36.12 9.14 -0.02
N GLU A 204 36.22 9.56 -1.28
CA GLU A 204 36.00 10.94 -1.72
C GLU A 204 34.57 11.39 -1.44
N LEU A 205 33.58 10.50 -1.63
CA LEU A 205 32.18 10.81 -1.32
C LEU A 205 31.96 10.96 0.19
N LEU A 206 32.66 10.16 1.01
CA LEU A 206 32.57 10.29 2.45
C LEU A 206 33.12 11.65 2.92
N ALA A 207 34.19 12.12 2.30
CA ALA A 207 34.76 13.43 2.59
C ALA A 207 33.89 14.59 2.06
N GLU A 208 33.37 14.48 0.83
CA GLU A 208 32.52 15.49 0.20
C GLU A 208 31.25 15.76 1.01
N TYR A 209 30.61 14.70 1.52
CA TYR A 209 29.38 14.80 2.29
C TYR A 209 29.61 14.83 3.82
N GLU A 210 30.85 15.07 4.27
CA GLU A 210 31.23 15.13 5.70
C GLU A 210 30.77 13.91 6.52
N ILE A 211 30.73 12.72 5.90
CA ILE A 211 30.29 11.49 6.56
C ILE A 211 31.37 11.03 7.53
N PRO A 212 31.07 10.93 8.84
CA PRO A 212 32.07 10.57 9.84
C PRO A 212 32.54 9.13 9.65
N ALA A 213 33.86 8.94 9.57
CA ALA A 213 34.48 7.62 9.42
C ALA A 213 34.52 6.79 10.73
N GLY A 214 34.13 7.39 11.86
CA GLY A 214 34.12 6.78 13.18
C GLY A 214 32.83 7.06 13.94
N PRO A 215 32.66 6.46 15.14
CA PRO A 215 31.49 6.71 15.96
C PRO A 215 31.46 8.16 16.41
N VAL A 216 30.34 8.84 16.15
CA VAL A 216 30.07 10.17 16.67
C VAL A 216 29.22 10.03 17.92
N ILE A 217 29.73 10.56 19.03
CA ILE A 217 29.02 10.55 20.31
C ILE A 217 28.80 12.00 20.73
N TYR A 218 27.55 12.36 20.91
CA TYR A 218 27.15 13.64 21.48
C TYR A 218 26.66 13.41 22.91
N ARG A 219 27.27 14.12 23.86
CA ARG A 219 26.82 14.19 25.26
C ARG A 219 26.51 15.64 25.57
N ASP A 220 25.42 15.86 26.28
CA ASP A 220 25.00 17.21 26.62
C ASP A 220 26.06 17.96 27.46
N SER A 221 26.10 19.28 27.30
CA SER A 221 26.89 20.22 28.11
C SER A 221 25.93 21.25 28.70
N GLU A 222 26.19 21.75 29.91
CA GLU A 222 25.28 22.63 30.69
C GLU A 222 24.67 23.81 29.91
N ASP A 223 25.28 24.26 28.80
CA ASP A 223 24.84 25.39 27.98
C ASP A 223 23.95 25.05 26.75
N ARG A 224 23.65 23.77 26.45
CA ARG A 224 22.94 23.38 25.19
C ARG A 224 21.84 22.33 25.37
N THR A 225 20.74 22.74 25.99
CA THR A 225 19.57 21.93 26.37
C THR A 225 18.72 21.29 25.24
N ASP A 226 19.17 21.26 23.98
CA ASP A 226 18.32 20.78 22.88
C ASP A 226 19.00 19.80 21.92
N VAL A 227 19.26 18.61 22.46
CA VAL A 227 19.81 17.45 21.74
C VAL A 227 18.90 17.04 20.58
N ALA A 228 17.58 17.19 20.73
CA ALA A 228 16.60 16.85 19.71
C ALA A 228 16.70 17.79 18.50
N ASN A 229 16.83 19.10 18.72
CA ASN A 229 16.93 20.06 17.62
C ASN A 229 18.23 19.93 16.81
N ILE A 230 19.31 19.36 17.37
CA ILE A 230 20.56 19.10 16.63
C ILE A 230 20.39 17.91 15.67
N LEU A 231 19.64 16.87 16.08
CA LEU A 231 19.36 15.69 15.25
C LEU A 231 18.53 16.00 13.99
N TRP A 232 17.68 17.04 14.03
CA TRP A 232 16.76 17.38 12.93
C TRP A 232 17.21 18.57 12.07
N ARG A 233 18.39 19.16 12.31
CA ARG A 233 18.86 20.40 11.65
C ARG A 233 19.94 20.22 10.58
N ARG A 234 20.25 19.00 10.14
CA ARG A 234 21.14 18.75 8.99
C ARG A 234 20.45 17.95 7.92
#